data_AF-A0A2G6CNR5-F1
#
_entry.id   AF-A0A2G6CNR5-F1
#
_cell.length_a   1.000
_cell.length_b   1.000
_cell.length_c   1.000
_cell.angle_alpha   90.00
_cell.angle_beta   90.00
_cell.angle_gamma   90.00
#
_symmetry.space_group_name_H-M   'P 1'
#
loop_
_entity.id
_entity.type
_entity.pdbx_description
1 polymer ?
#
loop_
_entity_poly.entity_id
_entity_poly.type
_entity_poly.pdbx_seq_one_letter_code
_entity_poly.pdbx_strand_id
1 'polypeptide(L)'
;MCAFGVTGCSDDATTTTKDSATTKDDGGTTADTGPKPEINCKDNTCNTFVVSRLVLPTTQEEARRFGYDYDGNTINDNALGSIITAIAGALGQNFQIQPTVDATVYSGKAILLFEVQNTSLSSDPASVLQAHIGEQKACCPGNEDDPNKCKAAATAEGGCFSGSGTFTVAATSPKDAIIKGAITGGQMAFGPAGLKLEIPLSASGKIAVNLKEARIKGAITEAGITSGVISGVIPKADVDNNIIPAVAKLLQDALDNEAVSDEAKTQIKNLFDTNKDDKITADEVKNNSLIQAFLGGDVDVDKDGTAELSLGIGFEAVKGVIGADAN
;
A
#
# COMPACT_ATOMS: atom_id res chain seq x y z
N MET A 1 -3.56 54.40 -15.02
CA MET A 1 -2.77 55.47 -15.67
C MET A 1 -2.03 56.24 -14.59
N CYS A 2 -0.75 55.93 -14.39
CA CYS A 2 0.25 56.86 -13.85
C CYS A 2 1.54 56.55 -14.61
N ALA A 3 2.04 57.57 -15.30
CA ALA A 3 3.23 57.58 -16.13
C ALA A 3 4.34 58.38 -15.43
N PHE A 4 5.55 58.34 -16.03
CA PHE A 4 6.83 59.01 -15.69
C PHE A 4 7.67 58.30 -14.60
N GLY A 5 8.89 57.79 -14.83
CA GLY A 5 9.82 57.81 -15.96
C GLY A 5 10.94 58.85 -15.80
N VAL A 6 12.17 58.43 -15.42
CA VAL A 6 13.54 58.96 -15.77
C VAL A 6 14.57 57.86 -15.32
N THR A 7 15.35 57.17 -16.17
CA THR A 7 16.72 57.48 -16.73
C THR A 7 17.72 57.98 -15.66
N GLY A 8 18.96 57.51 -15.46
CA GLY A 8 19.90 56.59 -16.08
C GLY A 8 21.28 56.75 -15.38
N CYS A 9 22.33 56.09 -15.91
CA CYS A 9 23.77 56.07 -15.50
C CYS A 9 24.16 55.04 -14.42
N SER A 10 25.33 54.43 -14.41
CA SER A 10 26.40 54.08 -15.38
C SER A 10 27.46 53.35 -14.53
N ASP A 11 28.32 52.58 -15.19
CA ASP A 11 29.67 52.15 -14.77
C ASP A 11 29.82 50.94 -13.82
N ASP A 12 30.07 49.80 -14.46
CA ASP A 12 31.38 49.12 -14.44
C ASP A 12 32.10 48.98 -13.09
N ALA A 13 32.00 47.80 -12.51
CA ALA A 13 33.00 47.28 -11.58
C ALA A 13 33.22 45.79 -11.88
N THR A 14 34.22 45.55 -12.72
CA THR A 14 35.00 44.32 -12.82
C THR A 14 35.19 43.62 -11.46
N THR A 15 34.48 42.50 -11.25
CA THR A 15 34.85 41.52 -10.22
C THR A 15 35.42 40.28 -10.88
N THR A 16 36.72 40.16 -10.67
CA THR A 16 37.62 39.03 -10.86
C THR A 16 36.99 37.67 -10.59
N THR A 17 37.12 36.79 -11.57
CA THR A 17 36.97 35.34 -11.49
C THR A 17 37.81 34.76 -10.35
N LYS A 18 37.15 34.30 -9.29
CA LYS A 18 37.70 33.26 -8.42
C LYS A 18 37.11 31.94 -8.87
N ASP A 19 37.91 31.19 -9.64
CA ASP A 19 37.78 29.75 -9.79
C ASP A 19 37.88 29.13 -8.39
N SER A 20 36.71 28.93 -7.78
CA SER A 20 36.58 28.08 -6.62
C SER A 20 36.46 26.66 -7.16
N ALA A 21 37.60 25.97 -7.21
CA ALA A 21 37.65 24.54 -7.46
C ALA A 21 36.76 23.85 -6.43
N THR A 22 35.54 23.51 -6.83
CA THR A 22 34.67 22.58 -6.13
C THR A 22 35.37 21.24 -6.19
N THR A 23 35.97 20.83 -5.07
CA THR A 23 36.30 19.44 -4.82
C THR A 23 35.04 18.64 -5.09
N LYS A 24 35.11 17.81 -6.14
CA LYS A 24 34.18 16.71 -6.37
C LYS A 24 34.20 15.91 -5.09
N ASP A 25 33.15 16.06 -4.29
CA ASP A 25 32.90 15.16 -3.19
C ASP A 25 32.43 13.89 -3.86
N ASP A 26 33.36 12.94 -3.98
CA ASP A 26 33.11 11.61 -4.52
C ASP A 26 32.19 10.92 -3.51
N GLY A 27 30.90 11.23 -3.58
CA GLY A 27 29.83 10.83 -2.67
C GLY A 27 29.63 9.32 -2.63
N GLY A 28 30.65 8.61 -2.16
CA GLY A 28 30.58 7.25 -1.71
C GLY A 28 29.71 7.25 -0.46
N THR A 29 28.42 7.05 -0.67
CA THR A 29 27.48 6.65 0.38
C THR A 29 28.02 5.35 0.97
N THR A 30 28.83 5.45 2.02
CA THR A 30 29.17 4.31 2.86
C THR A 30 27.83 3.80 3.40
N ALA A 31 27.41 2.62 2.94
CA ALA A 31 26.20 1.98 3.44
C ALA A 31 26.27 1.98 4.97
N ASP A 32 25.31 2.60 5.62
CA ASP A 32 25.20 2.58 7.08
C ASP A 32 25.01 1.12 7.51
N THR A 33 26.09 0.51 7.99
CA THR A 33 26.10 -0.86 8.52
C THR A 33 25.71 -0.90 10.00
N GLY A 34 25.21 0.21 10.56
CA GLY A 34 24.65 0.21 11.90
C GLY A 34 23.49 -0.79 12.01
N PRO A 35 23.28 -1.40 13.19
CA PRO A 35 22.10 -2.23 13.40
C PRO A 35 20.86 -1.37 13.16
N LYS A 36 20.01 -1.79 12.22
CA LYS A 36 18.74 -1.13 11.96
C LYS A 36 17.89 -1.15 13.24
N PRO A 37 17.15 -0.07 13.55
CA PRO A 37 16.27 -0.07 14.70
C PRO A 37 15.23 -1.19 14.52
N GLU A 38 15.11 -2.05 15.53
CA GLU A 38 14.08 -3.08 15.67
C GLU A 38 13.32 -2.81 16.97
N ILE A 39 12.02 -3.14 17.00
CA ILE A 39 11.26 -3.02 18.25
C ILE A 39 11.84 -4.02 19.27
N ASN A 40 12.20 -3.50 20.45
CA ASN A 40 12.75 -4.33 21.51
C ASN A 40 11.62 -4.88 22.38
N CYS A 41 11.10 -6.05 22.04
CA CYS A 41 9.99 -6.73 22.72
C CYS A 41 10.33 -7.40 24.05
N LYS A 42 11.27 -6.84 24.81
CA LYS A 42 11.57 -7.34 26.15
C LYS A 42 10.33 -7.23 27.05
N ASP A 43 10.20 -8.20 27.95
CA ASP A 43 9.21 -8.25 29.04
C ASP A 43 7.74 -8.43 28.61
N ASN A 44 7.46 -9.16 27.52
CA ASN A 44 6.09 -9.44 27.03
C ASN A 44 5.26 -8.17 26.74
N THR A 45 5.92 -7.07 26.38
CA THR A 45 5.27 -5.78 26.07
C THR A 45 4.78 -5.69 24.62
N CYS A 46 4.95 -6.76 23.83
CA CYS A 46 4.54 -6.79 22.43
C CYS A 46 3.33 -7.69 22.22
N ASN A 47 2.36 -7.15 21.49
CA ASN A 47 1.23 -7.87 20.96
C ASN A 47 1.47 -8.10 19.47
N THR A 48 1.38 -9.35 19.03
CA THR A 48 1.57 -9.70 17.62
C THR A 48 0.26 -10.09 16.98
N PHE A 49 0.08 -9.63 15.75
CA PHE A 49 -1.13 -9.80 14.97
C PHE A 49 -0.78 -10.22 13.55
N VAL A 50 -1.63 -11.03 12.96
CA VAL A 50 -1.59 -11.35 11.53
C VAL A 50 -2.84 -10.79 10.86
N VAL A 51 -2.65 -10.09 9.75
CA VAL A 51 -3.76 -9.61 8.93
C VAL A 51 -4.49 -10.81 8.34
N SER A 52 -5.73 -11.00 8.76
CA SER A 52 -6.60 -12.11 8.33
C SER A 52 -7.47 -11.72 7.15
N ARG A 53 -7.61 -10.42 6.87
CA ARG A 53 -8.40 -9.90 5.75
C ARG A 53 -7.89 -8.53 5.32
N LEU A 54 -7.75 -8.33 4.02
CA LEU A 54 -7.58 -7.01 3.41
C LEU A 54 -8.88 -6.66 2.71
N VAL A 55 -9.35 -5.42 2.85
CA VAL A 55 -10.61 -4.93 2.27
C VAL A 55 -10.30 -3.80 1.31
N LEU A 56 -10.45 -4.07 0.02
CA LEU A 56 -10.38 -3.02 -1.00
C LEU A 56 -11.71 -2.26 -1.02
N PRO A 57 -11.69 -0.94 -1.25
CA PRO A 57 -12.93 -0.19 -1.39
C PRO A 57 -13.68 -0.65 -2.64
N THR A 58 -14.94 -1.04 -2.47
CA THR A 58 -15.85 -1.43 -3.55
C THR A 58 -16.92 -0.37 -3.83
N THR A 59 -17.02 0.62 -2.95
CA THR A 59 -17.91 1.78 -3.09
C THR A 59 -17.14 3.09 -2.86
N GLN A 60 -17.67 4.21 -3.38
CA GLN A 60 -17.09 5.53 -3.16
C GLN A 60 -17.07 5.93 -1.68
N GLU A 61 -18.05 5.47 -0.90
CA GLU A 61 -18.11 5.69 0.55
C GLU A 61 -16.96 4.97 1.25
N GLU A 62 -16.69 3.72 0.90
CA GLU A 62 -15.53 2.99 1.42
C GLU A 62 -14.21 3.63 1.00
N ALA A 63 -14.10 4.09 -0.25
CA ALA A 63 -12.90 4.79 -0.71
C ALA A 63 -12.61 6.01 0.17
N ARG A 64 -13.63 6.84 0.45
CA ARG A 64 -13.49 7.99 1.37
C ARG A 64 -13.21 7.56 2.81
N ARG A 65 -13.86 6.50 3.30
CA ARG A 65 -13.67 6.00 4.68
C ARG A 65 -12.25 5.49 4.92
N PHE A 66 -11.67 4.83 3.93
CA PHE A 66 -10.31 4.27 4.00
C PHE A 66 -9.22 5.29 3.65
N GLY A 67 -9.57 6.42 3.03
CA GLY A 67 -8.62 7.49 2.73
C GLY A 67 -8.15 8.29 3.94
N TYR A 68 -7.25 9.21 3.66
CA TYR A 68 -6.70 10.19 4.60
C TYR A 68 -6.50 11.52 3.87
N ASP A 69 -6.80 12.64 4.53
CA ASP A 69 -6.62 14.00 3.99
C ASP A 69 -5.15 14.43 4.11
N TYR A 70 -4.38 14.29 3.03
CA TYR A 70 -2.94 14.62 3.01
C TYR A 70 -2.67 16.09 2.66
N ASP A 71 -3.57 16.75 1.94
CA ASP A 71 -3.40 18.14 1.49
C ASP A 71 -4.11 19.18 2.39
N GLY A 72 -4.92 18.72 3.36
CA GLY A 72 -5.64 19.55 4.32
C GLY A 72 -6.94 20.14 3.78
N ASN A 73 -7.50 19.57 2.71
CA ASN A 73 -8.70 20.09 2.05
C ASN A 73 -10.02 19.57 2.69
N THR A 74 -9.96 18.80 3.78
CA THR A 74 -11.07 18.16 4.51
C THR A 74 -11.74 16.97 3.79
N ILE A 75 -11.23 16.58 2.63
CA ILE A 75 -11.63 15.41 1.86
C ILE A 75 -10.54 14.36 2.02
N ASN A 76 -10.94 13.14 2.37
CA ASN A 76 -9.99 12.05 2.46
C ASN A 76 -9.53 11.61 1.06
N ASP A 77 -8.23 11.61 0.85
CA ASP A 77 -7.59 11.16 -0.39
C ASP A 77 -7.50 9.64 -0.43
N ASN A 78 -8.03 9.06 -1.50
CA ASN A 78 -7.91 7.64 -1.84
C ASN A 78 -8.17 7.45 -3.33
N ALA A 79 -7.33 8.06 -4.17
CA ALA A 79 -7.44 8.00 -5.61
C ALA A 79 -7.37 6.56 -6.12
N LEU A 80 -6.43 5.74 -5.64
CA LEU A 80 -6.34 4.34 -6.05
C LEU A 80 -7.60 3.55 -5.63
N GLY A 81 -8.15 3.82 -4.45
CA GLY A 81 -9.43 3.25 -4.05
C GLY A 81 -10.56 3.64 -4.99
N SER A 82 -10.65 4.92 -5.37
CA SER A 82 -11.66 5.42 -6.30
C SER A 82 -11.54 4.75 -7.68
N ILE A 83 -10.32 4.47 -8.16
CA ILE A 83 -10.07 3.70 -9.39
C ILE A 83 -10.65 2.30 -9.28
N ILE A 84 -10.33 1.58 -8.19
CA ILE A 84 -10.79 0.21 -7.98
C ILE A 84 -12.32 0.18 -8.02
N THR A 85 -12.99 1.15 -7.38
CA THR A 85 -14.46 1.25 -7.41
C THR A 85 -15.00 1.54 -8.82
N ALA A 86 -14.33 2.39 -9.60
CA ALA A 86 -14.75 2.71 -10.96
C ALA A 86 -14.60 1.51 -11.91
N ILE A 87 -13.48 0.78 -11.82
CA ILE A 87 -13.24 -0.43 -12.62
C ILE A 87 -14.24 -1.52 -12.24
N ALA A 88 -14.43 -1.78 -10.93
CA ALA A 88 -15.41 -2.76 -10.46
C ALA A 88 -16.85 -2.39 -10.90
N GLY A 89 -17.19 -1.09 -10.87
CA GLY A 89 -18.48 -0.60 -11.35
C GLY A 89 -18.67 -0.76 -12.86
N ALA A 90 -17.63 -0.47 -13.65
CA ALA A 90 -17.66 -0.58 -15.10
C ALA A 90 -17.76 -2.03 -15.58
N LEU A 91 -17.02 -2.94 -14.95
CA LEU A 91 -16.98 -4.36 -15.32
C LEU A 91 -18.08 -5.21 -14.65
N GLY A 92 -18.78 -4.62 -13.68
CA GLY A 92 -19.90 -5.25 -12.99
C GLY A 92 -19.52 -6.48 -12.18
N GLN A 93 -20.47 -7.40 -12.00
CA GLN A 93 -20.28 -8.59 -11.15
C GLN A 93 -19.23 -9.57 -11.67
N ASN A 94 -18.76 -9.41 -12.91
CA ASN A 94 -17.77 -10.28 -13.55
C ASN A 94 -16.34 -9.95 -13.13
N PHE A 95 -16.11 -8.83 -12.46
CA PHE A 95 -14.80 -8.41 -11.99
C PHE A 95 -14.82 -8.15 -10.48
N GLN A 96 -14.63 -9.23 -9.71
CA GLN A 96 -14.60 -9.18 -8.26
C GLN A 96 -13.17 -9.38 -7.77
N ILE A 97 -12.46 -8.29 -7.49
CA ILE A 97 -11.08 -8.36 -6.94
C ILE A 97 -11.10 -8.86 -5.50
N GLN A 98 -12.11 -8.49 -4.71
CA GLN A 98 -12.17 -8.79 -3.27
C GLN A 98 -12.13 -10.31 -2.97
N PRO A 99 -12.88 -11.19 -3.66
CA PRO A 99 -12.72 -12.64 -3.50
C PRO A 99 -11.32 -13.16 -3.80
N THR A 100 -10.61 -12.57 -4.76
CA THR A 100 -9.24 -12.96 -5.10
C THR A 100 -8.24 -12.52 -4.03
N VAL A 101 -8.41 -11.31 -3.49
CA VAL A 101 -7.64 -10.81 -2.33
C VAL A 101 -7.88 -11.73 -1.13
N ASP A 102 -9.15 -12.00 -0.81
CA ASP A 102 -9.55 -12.88 0.28
C ASP A 102 -8.93 -14.28 0.11
N ALA A 103 -9.05 -14.90 -1.06
CA ALA A 103 -8.46 -16.21 -1.33
C ALA A 103 -6.94 -16.21 -1.17
N THR A 104 -6.25 -15.15 -1.58
CA THR A 104 -4.80 -15.04 -1.48
C THR A 104 -4.34 -14.89 -0.03
N VAL A 105 -5.08 -14.13 0.78
CA VAL A 105 -4.82 -14.00 2.22
C VAL A 105 -5.15 -15.31 2.94
N TYR A 106 -6.36 -15.88 2.74
CA TYR A 106 -6.78 -17.10 3.44
C TYR A 106 -5.95 -18.33 3.07
N SER A 107 -5.41 -18.40 1.84
CA SER A 107 -4.46 -19.45 1.45
C SER A 107 -3.07 -19.28 2.06
N GLY A 108 -2.78 -18.09 2.62
CA GLY A 108 -1.49 -17.71 3.20
C GLY A 108 -0.39 -17.45 2.16
N LYS A 109 -0.78 -17.15 0.92
CA LYS A 109 0.12 -16.68 -0.15
C LYS A 109 0.56 -15.22 0.05
N ALA A 110 -0.23 -14.45 0.79
CA ALA A 110 0.12 -13.10 1.25
C ALA A 110 -0.09 -13.02 2.77
N ILE A 111 0.97 -12.73 3.50
CA ILE A 111 0.97 -12.60 4.96
C ILE A 111 1.52 -11.23 5.32
N LEU A 112 0.74 -10.43 6.04
CA LEU A 112 1.16 -9.16 6.64
C LEU A 112 1.06 -9.32 8.16
N LEU A 113 2.16 -9.02 8.85
CA LEU A 113 2.30 -9.18 10.29
C LEU A 113 2.46 -7.81 10.93
N PHE A 114 1.85 -7.62 12.09
CA PHE A 114 2.04 -6.45 12.93
C PHE A 114 2.56 -6.87 14.30
N GLU A 115 3.61 -6.21 14.74
CA GLU A 115 4.12 -6.27 16.10
C GLU A 115 3.89 -4.91 16.76
N VAL A 116 3.11 -4.87 17.83
CA VAL A 116 2.75 -3.65 18.53
C VAL A 116 3.37 -3.68 19.91
N GLN A 117 4.37 -2.82 20.13
CA GLN A 117 4.89 -2.55 21.47
C GLN A 117 3.98 -1.55 22.17
N ASN A 118 3.43 -1.96 23.31
CA ASN A 118 2.58 -1.13 24.11
C ASN A 118 2.57 -1.55 25.59
N THR A 119 2.27 -0.61 26.48
CA THR A 119 2.02 -0.87 27.90
C THR A 119 0.57 -1.28 28.16
N SER A 120 -0.37 -0.83 27.32
CA SER A 120 -1.79 -1.20 27.41
C SER A 120 -2.48 -1.05 26.05
N LEU A 121 -3.30 -2.04 25.67
CA LEU A 121 -4.14 -1.98 24.47
C LEU A 121 -5.38 -1.09 24.64
N SER A 122 -5.62 -0.55 25.84
CA SER A 122 -6.69 0.43 26.05
C SER A 122 -6.19 1.87 26.04
N SER A 123 -4.95 2.14 26.47
CA SER A 123 -4.39 3.49 26.53
C SER A 123 -2.88 3.44 26.65
N ASP A 124 -2.18 3.89 25.62
CA ASP A 124 -0.73 4.06 25.62
C ASP A 124 -0.34 5.19 24.65
N PRO A 125 0.16 6.34 25.15
CA PRO A 125 0.47 7.49 24.31
C PRO A 125 1.78 7.34 23.50
N ALA A 126 2.55 6.27 23.73
CA ALA A 126 3.87 6.09 23.13
C ALA A 126 4.06 4.68 22.52
N SER A 127 2.98 4.10 21.99
CA SER A 127 3.04 2.80 21.33
C SER A 127 3.82 2.87 20.01
N VAL A 128 4.39 1.73 19.63
CA VAL A 128 5.13 1.58 18.39
C VAL A 128 4.63 0.34 17.68
N LEU A 129 4.38 0.44 16.38
CA LEU A 129 4.01 -0.68 15.51
C LEU A 129 5.16 -0.95 14.55
N GLN A 130 5.54 -2.22 14.37
CA GLN A 130 6.40 -2.67 13.28
C GLN A 130 5.61 -3.59 12.37
N ALA A 131 5.68 -3.32 11.06
CA ALA A 131 5.01 -4.13 10.05
C ALA A 131 6.02 -5.02 9.33
N HIS A 132 5.64 -6.28 9.10
CA HIS A 132 6.48 -7.25 8.39
C HIS A 132 5.70 -7.95 7.28
N ILE A 133 6.41 -8.26 6.19
CA ILE A 133 5.95 -9.24 5.20
C ILE A 133 6.28 -10.61 5.76
N GLY A 134 5.29 -11.51 5.86
CA GLY A 134 5.50 -12.88 6.30
C GLY A 134 5.85 -13.82 5.15
N GLU A 135 6.59 -14.89 5.45
CA GLU A 135 6.80 -16.00 4.53
C GLU A 135 5.46 -16.63 4.13
N GLN A 136 5.39 -17.14 2.90
CA GLN A 136 4.20 -17.87 2.45
C GLN A 136 3.99 -19.12 3.30
N LYS A 137 2.73 -19.36 3.68
CA LYS A 137 2.35 -20.51 4.49
C LYS A 137 1.05 -21.09 3.96
N ALA A 138 1.02 -22.40 3.69
CA ALA A 138 -0.22 -23.05 3.29
C ALA A 138 -1.23 -23.04 4.44
N CYS A 139 -2.25 -22.19 4.34
CA CYS A 139 -3.23 -21.98 5.40
C CYS A 139 -4.57 -22.68 5.17
N CYS A 140 -4.81 -23.20 3.97
CA CYS A 140 -6.02 -23.95 3.64
C CYS A 140 -5.75 -25.13 2.69
N PRO A 141 -4.92 -26.10 3.10
CA PRO A 141 -4.50 -27.20 2.23
C PRO A 141 -5.70 -27.96 1.64
N GLY A 142 -5.71 -28.12 0.31
CA GLY A 142 -6.72 -28.85 -0.45
C GLY A 142 -8.03 -28.08 -0.71
N ASN A 143 -8.08 -26.78 -0.37
CA ASN A 143 -9.24 -25.92 -0.60
C ASN A 143 -8.85 -24.59 -1.28
N GLU A 144 -7.67 -24.51 -1.89
CA GLU A 144 -7.07 -23.28 -2.40
C GLU A 144 -7.90 -22.61 -3.50
N ASP A 145 -8.68 -23.40 -4.25
CA ASP A 145 -9.52 -22.94 -5.36
C ASP A 145 -10.93 -22.50 -4.93
N ASP A 146 -11.34 -22.77 -3.69
CA ASP A 146 -12.66 -22.39 -3.14
C ASP A 146 -12.48 -21.38 -2.00
N PRO A 147 -12.67 -20.07 -2.26
CA PRO A 147 -12.42 -19.03 -1.28
C PRO A 147 -13.20 -19.20 0.03
N ASN A 148 -14.43 -19.75 -0.04
CA ASN A 148 -15.28 -19.94 1.12
C ASN A 148 -14.80 -21.11 1.98
N LYS A 149 -14.44 -22.24 1.37
CA LYS A 149 -13.84 -23.37 2.10
C LYS A 149 -12.46 -23.02 2.65
N CYS A 150 -11.66 -22.29 1.86
CA CYS A 150 -10.35 -21.84 2.28
C CYS A 150 -10.46 -20.93 3.52
N LYS A 151 -11.37 -19.94 3.49
CA LYS A 151 -11.68 -19.10 4.66
C LYS A 151 -12.11 -19.92 5.88
N ALA A 152 -13.02 -20.86 5.71
CA ALA A 152 -13.51 -21.70 6.81
C ALA A 152 -12.37 -22.51 7.44
N ALA A 153 -11.52 -23.14 6.62
CA ALA A 153 -10.36 -23.89 7.11
C ALA A 153 -9.32 -22.99 7.81
N ALA A 154 -9.02 -21.83 7.22
CA ALA A 154 -7.99 -20.94 7.73
C ALA A 154 -8.39 -20.26 9.06
N THR A 155 -9.69 -20.11 9.32
CA THR A 155 -10.25 -19.50 10.55
C THR A 155 -10.74 -20.49 11.59
N ALA A 156 -10.84 -21.79 11.26
CA ALA A 156 -11.21 -22.84 12.20
C ALA A 156 -10.18 -23.00 13.32
N GLU A 157 -10.54 -23.66 14.42
CA GLU A 157 -9.61 -23.96 15.51
C GLU A 157 -8.35 -24.68 14.98
N GLY A 158 -7.17 -24.15 15.31
CA GLY A 158 -5.88 -24.64 14.78
C GLY A 158 -5.51 -24.13 13.38
N GLY A 159 -6.41 -23.43 12.69
CA GLY A 159 -6.14 -22.75 11.42
C GLY A 159 -5.21 -21.53 11.60
N CYS A 160 -4.60 -21.08 10.50
CA CYS A 160 -3.65 -19.97 10.51
C CYS A 160 -4.19 -18.68 11.16
N PHE A 161 -5.44 -18.33 10.89
CA PHE A 161 -6.07 -17.08 11.33
C PHE A 161 -7.07 -17.31 12.48
N SER A 162 -6.84 -18.35 13.28
CA SER A 162 -7.67 -18.70 14.44
C SER A 162 -7.34 -17.93 15.73
N GLY A 163 -6.29 -17.08 15.70
CA GLY A 163 -5.76 -16.42 16.90
C GLY A 163 -4.51 -17.10 17.49
N SER A 164 -4.16 -18.30 17.02
CA SER A 164 -3.04 -19.12 17.52
C SER A 164 -1.99 -19.47 16.47
N GLY A 165 -2.16 -19.00 15.23
CA GLY A 165 -1.24 -19.30 14.14
C GLY A 165 0.16 -18.72 14.35
N THR A 166 1.18 -19.51 14.02
CA THR A 166 2.58 -19.06 14.00
C THR A 166 3.03 -18.72 12.59
N PHE A 167 3.73 -17.60 12.43
CA PHE A 167 4.21 -17.08 11.15
C PHE A 167 5.69 -16.73 11.23
N THR A 168 6.39 -16.77 10.11
CA THR A 168 7.79 -16.36 10.01
C THR A 168 7.87 -15.08 9.19
N VAL A 169 8.71 -14.13 9.61
CA VAL A 169 9.00 -12.93 8.81
C VAL A 169 9.78 -13.33 7.57
N ALA A 170 9.37 -12.82 6.41
CA ALA A 170 10.07 -13.06 5.16
C ALA A 170 11.45 -12.42 5.15
N ALA A 171 12.44 -13.09 4.56
CA ALA A 171 13.80 -12.55 4.44
C ALA A 171 13.85 -11.22 3.65
N THR A 172 12.85 -10.99 2.79
CA THR A 172 12.68 -9.76 2.00
C THR A 172 11.88 -8.66 2.72
N SER A 173 11.39 -8.94 3.93
CA SER A 173 10.65 -7.97 4.71
C SER A 173 11.52 -6.76 5.06
N PRO A 174 11.00 -5.52 4.96
CA PRO A 174 11.69 -4.37 5.50
C PRO A 174 11.91 -4.55 7.00
N LYS A 175 13.10 -4.18 7.49
CA LYS A 175 13.44 -4.20 8.92
C LYS A 175 13.17 -2.87 9.62
N ASP A 176 12.98 -1.81 8.86
CA ASP A 176 12.88 -0.42 9.29
C ASP A 176 11.44 0.15 9.20
N ALA A 177 10.44 -0.71 8.96
CA ALA A 177 9.02 -0.32 8.94
C ALA A 177 8.45 -0.10 10.35
N ILE A 178 9.12 0.76 11.14
CA ILE A 178 8.72 1.16 12.50
C ILE A 178 7.88 2.43 12.42
N ILE A 179 6.67 2.34 12.95
CA ILE A 179 5.63 3.36 12.89
C ILE A 179 5.24 3.74 14.32
N LYS A 180 5.57 4.96 14.73
CA LYS A 180 5.20 5.48 16.06
C LYS A 180 3.74 5.91 16.08
N GLY A 181 3.11 5.83 17.24
CA GLY A 181 1.72 6.20 17.40
C GLY A 181 1.25 6.19 18.84
N ALA A 182 -0.07 6.13 18.99
CA ALA A 182 -0.72 6.02 20.27
C ALA A 182 -1.93 5.09 20.20
N ILE A 183 -2.29 4.53 21.34
CA ILE A 183 -3.54 3.82 21.59
C ILE A 183 -4.34 4.66 22.58
N THR A 184 -5.59 4.99 22.27
CA THR A 184 -6.49 5.76 23.15
C THR A 184 -7.88 5.17 23.12
N GLY A 185 -8.37 4.69 24.26
CA GLY A 185 -9.67 4.02 24.35
C GLY A 185 -9.79 2.77 23.47
N GLY A 186 -8.69 2.05 23.26
CA GLY A 186 -8.63 0.90 22.33
C GLY A 186 -8.64 1.29 20.85
N GLN A 187 -8.54 2.57 20.51
CA GLN A 187 -8.31 3.02 19.14
C GLN A 187 -6.82 3.27 18.93
N MET A 188 -6.23 2.59 17.96
CA MET A 188 -4.85 2.82 17.57
C MET A 188 -4.78 3.86 16.44
N ALA A 189 -3.74 4.68 16.48
CA ALA A 189 -3.38 5.61 15.42
C ALA A 189 -1.84 5.69 15.33
N PHE A 190 -1.29 5.07 14.29
CA PHE A 190 0.13 5.04 13.98
C PHE A 190 0.42 5.84 12.71
N GLY A 191 1.59 6.47 12.67
CA GLY A 191 2.11 7.19 11.50
C GLY A 191 2.14 8.71 11.71
N PRO A 192 2.72 9.44 10.75
CA PRO A 192 3.19 8.95 9.45
C PRO A 192 4.53 8.18 9.52
N ALA A 193 4.75 7.24 8.59
CA ALA A 193 6.03 6.55 8.38
C ALA A 193 6.14 5.96 6.95
N GLY A 194 7.29 5.40 6.60
CA GLY A 194 7.41 4.56 5.39
C GLY A 194 6.87 3.15 5.64
N LEU A 195 6.15 2.59 4.67
CA LEU A 195 5.61 1.22 4.76
C LEU A 195 5.63 0.53 3.40
N LYS A 196 6.24 -0.66 3.32
CA LYS A 196 6.13 -1.51 2.13
C LYS A 196 5.01 -2.52 2.32
N LEU A 197 4.10 -2.62 1.34
CA LEU A 197 3.03 -3.61 1.32
C LEU A 197 3.14 -4.48 0.07
N GLU A 198 2.66 -5.72 0.19
CA GLU A 198 2.36 -6.58 -0.95
C GLU A 198 0.84 -6.74 -1.04
N ILE A 199 0.23 -6.17 -2.07
CA ILE A 199 -1.21 -6.28 -2.32
C ILE A 199 -1.42 -7.39 -3.34
N PRO A 200 -2.13 -8.47 -2.99
CA PRO A 200 -2.47 -9.49 -3.97
C PRO A 200 -3.56 -8.95 -4.91
N LEU A 201 -3.29 -8.89 -6.21
CA LEU A 201 -4.29 -8.47 -7.20
C LEU A 201 -4.86 -9.65 -7.98
N SER A 202 -4.11 -10.74 -8.10
CA SER A 202 -4.56 -11.96 -8.75
C SER A 202 -4.00 -13.19 -8.04
N ALA A 203 -4.47 -14.39 -8.41
CA ALA A 203 -4.01 -15.64 -7.82
C ALA A 203 -2.49 -15.89 -8.00
N SER A 204 -1.88 -15.26 -9.01
CA SER A 204 -0.46 -15.38 -9.36
C SER A 204 0.32 -14.06 -9.23
N GLY A 205 -0.37 -12.94 -9.02
CA GLY A 205 0.22 -11.60 -9.05
C GLY A 205 0.08 -10.87 -7.72
N LYS A 206 1.22 -10.37 -7.23
CA LYS A 206 1.29 -9.39 -6.14
C LYS A 206 1.81 -8.08 -6.69
N ILE A 207 1.35 -6.98 -6.12
CA ILE A 207 1.95 -5.67 -6.32
C ILE A 207 2.69 -5.29 -5.05
N ALA A 208 3.98 -5.01 -5.18
CA ALA A 208 4.72 -4.31 -4.14
C ALA A 208 4.45 -2.81 -4.24
N VAL A 209 4.00 -2.19 -3.16
CA VAL A 209 3.83 -0.74 -3.05
C VAL A 209 4.69 -0.22 -1.91
N ASN A 210 5.44 0.84 -2.16
CA ASN A 210 6.11 1.58 -1.10
C ASN A 210 5.26 2.82 -0.79
N LEU A 211 4.71 2.85 0.41
CA LEU A 211 3.92 3.96 0.91
C LEU A 211 4.83 4.95 1.63
N LYS A 212 4.79 6.21 1.20
CA LYS A 212 5.20 7.36 2.01
C LYS A 212 4.03 7.79 2.90
N GLU A 213 4.35 8.49 3.99
CA GLU A 213 3.35 9.07 4.91
C GLU A 213 2.29 8.05 5.37
N ALA A 214 2.68 6.78 5.47
CA ALA A 214 1.78 5.69 5.79
C ALA A 214 1.21 5.84 7.21
N ARG A 215 -0.09 5.64 7.33
CA ARG A 215 -0.84 5.72 8.57
C ARG A 215 -1.65 4.45 8.75
N ILE A 216 -1.70 3.97 9.98
CA ILE A 216 -2.48 2.79 10.36
C ILE A 216 -3.40 3.17 11.51
N LYS A 217 -4.70 2.99 11.33
CA LYS A 217 -5.71 3.24 12.37
C LYS A 217 -6.65 2.04 12.51
N GLY A 218 -7.29 1.90 13.66
CA GLY A 218 -8.29 0.85 13.88
C GLY A 218 -8.63 0.64 15.35
N ALA A 219 -9.53 -0.29 15.64
CA ALA A 219 -9.82 -0.72 17.00
C ALA A 219 -8.99 -1.95 17.35
N ILE A 220 -8.21 -1.88 18.43
CA ILE A 220 -7.28 -2.94 18.87
C ILE A 220 -7.73 -3.54 20.20
N THR A 221 -7.64 -4.87 20.29
CA THR A 221 -7.92 -5.66 21.50
C THR A 221 -6.95 -6.84 21.57
N GLU A 222 -6.98 -7.61 22.65
CA GLU A 222 -6.18 -8.84 22.75
C GLU A 222 -6.53 -9.88 21.67
N ALA A 223 -7.76 -9.88 21.16
CA ALA A 223 -8.20 -10.82 20.14
C ALA A 223 -7.69 -10.45 18.73
N GLY A 224 -7.46 -9.16 18.48
CA GLY A 224 -7.15 -8.68 17.14
C GLY A 224 -7.41 -7.20 16.92
N ILE A 225 -7.29 -6.80 15.65
CA ILE A 225 -7.59 -5.47 15.15
C ILE A 225 -8.82 -5.56 14.25
N THR A 226 -9.80 -4.69 14.50
CA THR A 226 -11.02 -4.57 13.71
C THR A 226 -11.17 -3.17 13.15
N SER A 227 -11.88 -3.05 12.02
CA SER A 227 -12.03 -1.76 11.30
C SER A 227 -10.69 -1.08 11.03
N GLY A 228 -9.66 -1.89 10.77
CA GLY A 228 -8.33 -1.40 10.46
C GLY A 228 -8.35 -0.66 9.13
N VAL A 229 -7.54 0.39 9.02
CA VAL A 229 -7.27 1.11 7.78
C VAL A 229 -5.77 1.34 7.67
N ILE A 230 -5.21 1.00 6.52
CA ILE A 230 -3.86 1.40 6.12
C ILE A 230 -4.04 2.44 5.01
N SER A 231 -3.50 3.63 5.20
CA SER A 231 -3.44 4.66 4.17
C SER A 231 -2.00 5.10 3.94
N GLY A 232 -1.69 5.58 2.75
CA GLY A 232 -0.39 6.18 2.42
C GLY A 232 -0.44 6.84 1.05
N VAL A 233 0.69 7.38 0.61
CA VAL A 233 0.85 7.85 -0.78
C VAL A 233 1.94 7.04 -1.47
N ILE A 234 1.70 6.70 -2.74
CA ILE A 234 2.59 5.90 -3.57
C ILE A 234 3.40 6.85 -4.45
N PRO A 235 4.74 6.84 -4.39
CA PRO A 235 5.58 7.66 -5.24
C PRO A 235 5.26 7.45 -6.73
N LYS A 236 5.30 8.52 -7.52
CA LYS A 236 5.01 8.45 -8.96
C LYS A 236 5.86 7.40 -9.71
N ALA A 237 7.12 7.25 -9.31
CA ALA A 237 8.01 6.24 -9.87
C ALA A 237 7.49 4.81 -9.62
N ASP A 238 6.92 4.53 -8.45
CA ASP A 238 6.33 3.23 -8.14
C ASP A 238 5.01 3.01 -8.87
N VAL A 239 4.23 4.07 -9.08
CA VAL A 239 3.03 4.01 -9.94
C VAL A 239 3.42 3.60 -11.36
N ASP A 240 4.42 4.27 -11.94
CA ASP A 240 4.87 4.02 -13.31
C ASP A 240 5.53 2.66 -13.49
N ASN A 241 6.36 2.23 -12.52
CA ASN A 241 7.18 1.04 -12.66
C ASN A 241 6.51 -0.24 -12.13
N ASN A 242 5.58 -0.13 -11.18
CA ASN A 242 4.98 -1.29 -10.51
C ASN A 242 3.46 -1.35 -10.71
N ILE A 243 2.73 -0.26 -10.46
CA ILE A 243 1.25 -0.26 -10.52
C ILE A 243 0.76 -0.42 -11.96
N ILE A 244 1.19 0.45 -12.87
CA ILE A 244 0.72 0.46 -14.25
C ILE A 244 0.96 -0.90 -14.95
N PRO A 245 2.18 -1.49 -14.89
CA PRO A 245 2.40 -2.81 -15.48
C PRO A 245 1.53 -3.91 -14.86
N ALA A 246 1.29 -3.87 -13.55
CA ALA A 246 0.46 -4.85 -12.89
C ALA A 246 -1.03 -4.70 -13.22
N VAL A 247 -1.53 -3.47 -13.40
CA VAL A 247 -2.88 -3.21 -13.91
C VAL A 247 -3.02 -3.72 -15.34
N ALA A 248 -2.04 -3.45 -16.21
CA ALA A 248 -2.04 -3.98 -17.58
C ALA A 248 -2.11 -5.51 -17.59
N LYS A 249 -1.28 -6.16 -16.76
CA LYS A 249 -1.31 -7.61 -16.60
C LYS A 249 -2.67 -8.11 -16.08
N LEU A 250 -3.25 -7.45 -15.10
CA LEU A 250 -4.57 -7.83 -14.55
C LEU A 250 -5.66 -7.76 -15.63
N LEU A 251 -5.66 -6.69 -16.43
CA LEU A 251 -6.60 -6.52 -17.54
C LEU A 251 -6.38 -7.58 -18.62
N GLN A 252 -5.12 -7.90 -18.94
CA GLN A 252 -4.79 -8.99 -19.87
C GLN A 252 -5.27 -10.35 -19.34
N ASP A 253 -4.99 -10.67 -18.08
CA ASP A 253 -5.42 -11.91 -17.44
C ASP A 253 -6.95 -12.04 -17.48
N ALA A 254 -7.68 -10.92 -17.37
CA ALA A 254 -9.14 -10.89 -17.50
C ALA A 254 -9.62 -11.16 -18.95
N LEU A 255 -8.88 -10.70 -19.97
CA LEU A 255 -9.16 -11.03 -21.37
C LEU A 255 -8.94 -12.52 -21.66
N ASP A 256 -7.88 -13.09 -21.08
CA ASP A 256 -7.49 -14.49 -21.29
C ASP A 256 -8.38 -15.46 -20.49
N ASN A 257 -9.06 -14.99 -19.45
CA ASN A 257 -9.92 -15.82 -18.60
C ASN A 257 -11.26 -16.16 -19.29
N GLU A 258 -11.51 -17.44 -19.54
CA GLU A 258 -12.76 -17.94 -20.14
C GLU A 258 -14.02 -17.70 -19.27
N ALA A 259 -13.86 -17.50 -17.96
CA ALA A 259 -14.98 -17.22 -17.06
C ALA A 259 -15.48 -15.76 -17.17
N VAL A 260 -14.70 -14.86 -17.78
CA VAL A 260 -15.11 -13.46 -18.00
C VAL A 260 -16.00 -13.40 -19.24
N SER A 261 -17.15 -12.73 -19.16
CA SER A 261 -18.10 -12.66 -20.27
C SER A 261 -17.55 -11.87 -21.47
N ASP A 262 -18.02 -12.20 -22.68
CA ASP A 262 -17.60 -11.53 -23.90
C ASP A 262 -17.92 -10.02 -23.89
N GLU A 263 -19.01 -9.61 -23.22
CA GLU A 263 -19.36 -8.20 -23.04
C GLU A 263 -18.31 -7.48 -22.19
N ALA A 264 -17.88 -8.07 -21.08
CA ALA A 264 -16.84 -7.50 -20.21
C ALA A 264 -15.50 -7.44 -20.94
N LYS A 265 -15.12 -8.49 -21.67
CA LYS A 265 -13.91 -8.48 -22.53
C LYS A 265 -13.98 -7.38 -23.58
N THR A 266 -15.13 -7.21 -24.22
CA THR A 266 -15.34 -6.14 -25.21
C THR A 266 -15.20 -4.76 -24.59
N GLN A 267 -15.73 -4.55 -23.38
CA GLN A 267 -15.55 -3.29 -22.66
C GLN A 267 -14.09 -3.02 -22.32
N ILE A 268 -13.38 -4.02 -21.78
CA ILE A 268 -11.94 -3.94 -21.48
C ILE A 268 -11.16 -3.56 -22.75
N LYS A 269 -11.40 -4.23 -23.88
CA LYS A 269 -10.75 -3.92 -25.16
C LYS A 269 -11.11 -2.54 -25.68
N ASN A 270 -12.35 -2.10 -25.53
CA ASN A 270 -12.76 -0.77 -25.98
C ASN A 270 -12.11 0.35 -25.18
N LEU A 271 -11.83 0.12 -23.90
CA LEU A 271 -11.21 1.09 -23.03
C LEU A 271 -9.68 1.08 -23.14
N PHE A 272 -9.06 -0.09 -23.10
CA PHE A 272 -7.62 -0.21 -22.86
C PHE A 272 -6.80 -0.72 -24.06
N ASP A 273 -7.36 -1.60 -24.89
CA ASP A 273 -6.70 -2.08 -26.12
C ASP A 273 -6.90 -1.04 -27.23
N THR A 274 -5.96 -0.11 -27.33
CA THR A 274 -6.08 1.07 -28.20
C THR A 274 -5.71 0.70 -29.64
N ASN A 275 -4.73 -0.17 -29.82
CA ASN A 275 -4.24 -0.57 -31.13
C ASN A 275 -5.03 -1.75 -31.76
N LYS A 276 -5.95 -2.37 -31.00
CA LYS A 276 -6.81 -3.49 -31.41
C LYS A 276 -6.02 -4.76 -31.76
N ASP A 277 -4.96 -5.04 -31.02
CA ASP A 277 -4.13 -6.24 -31.19
C ASP A 277 -4.45 -7.38 -30.19
N ASP A 278 -5.54 -7.22 -29.42
CA ASP A 278 -5.99 -8.13 -28.36
C ASP A 278 -4.97 -8.30 -27.21
N LYS A 279 -4.04 -7.35 -27.06
CA LYS A 279 -3.10 -7.29 -25.94
C LYS A 279 -3.20 -5.94 -25.24
N ILE A 280 -3.19 -5.96 -23.92
CA ILE A 280 -3.14 -4.75 -23.10
C ILE A 280 -1.73 -4.59 -22.55
N THR A 281 -1.07 -3.53 -23.00
CA THR A 281 0.30 -3.19 -22.58
C THR A 281 0.32 -2.12 -21.49
N ALA A 282 1.45 -2.02 -20.79
CA ALA A 282 1.68 -0.95 -19.81
C ALA A 282 1.59 0.44 -20.46
N ASP A 283 2.06 0.59 -21.71
CA ASP A 283 2.00 1.86 -22.44
C ASP A 283 0.56 2.26 -22.80
N GLU A 284 -0.29 1.31 -23.15
CA GLU A 284 -1.71 1.59 -23.40
C GLU A 284 -2.43 1.99 -22.13
N VAL A 285 -2.18 1.29 -21.02
CA VAL A 285 -2.72 1.68 -19.71
C VAL A 285 -2.21 3.07 -19.30
N LYS A 286 -0.92 3.36 -19.47
CA LYS A 286 -0.33 4.67 -19.14
C LYS A 286 -0.86 5.83 -19.97
N ASN A 287 -1.17 5.58 -21.24
CA ASN A 287 -1.65 6.61 -22.17
C ASN A 287 -3.19 6.70 -22.23
N ASN A 288 -3.89 5.81 -21.54
CA ASN A 288 -5.34 5.87 -21.44
C ASN A 288 -5.77 7.08 -20.61
N SER A 289 -6.69 7.89 -21.13
CA SER A 289 -7.11 9.15 -20.48
C SER A 289 -7.84 8.93 -19.15
N LEU A 290 -8.59 7.83 -19.00
CA LEU A 290 -9.23 7.46 -17.74
C LEU A 290 -8.14 7.17 -16.70
N ILE A 291 -7.12 6.41 -17.08
CA ILE A 291 -6.01 6.07 -16.18
C ILE A 291 -5.17 7.29 -15.85
N GLN A 292 -4.87 8.17 -16.81
CA GLN A 292 -4.11 9.39 -16.51
C GLN A 292 -4.84 10.30 -15.52
N ALA A 293 -6.17 10.40 -15.64
CA ALA A 293 -6.98 11.19 -14.71
C ALA A 293 -6.91 10.65 -13.27
N PHE A 294 -6.61 9.37 -13.08
CA PHE A 294 -6.62 8.77 -11.74
C PHE A 294 -5.24 8.33 -11.21
N LEU A 295 -4.33 7.84 -12.05
CA LEU A 295 -2.96 7.43 -11.70
C LEU A 295 -1.95 8.57 -11.87
N GLY A 296 -2.38 9.75 -12.31
CA GLY A 296 -1.54 10.95 -12.39
C GLY A 296 -1.01 11.44 -11.03
N GLY A 297 -1.52 10.88 -9.93
CA GLY A 297 -1.34 11.38 -8.58
C GLY A 297 -2.40 12.42 -8.24
N ASP A 298 -2.78 12.47 -6.97
CA ASP A 298 -3.81 13.37 -6.44
C ASP A 298 -3.29 14.30 -5.35
N VAL A 299 -2.13 13.99 -4.76
CA VAL A 299 -1.53 14.75 -3.65
C VAL A 299 -0.03 14.95 -3.86
N ASP A 300 0.55 16.03 -3.37
CA ASP A 300 2.01 16.29 -3.41
C ASP A 300 2.49 16.51 -1.97
N VAL A 301 2.86 15.42 -1.28
CA VAL A 301 3.14 15.44 0.16
C VAL A 301 4.52 16.00 0.48
N ASP A 302 5.49 15.84 -0.42
CA ASP A 302 6.86 16.32 -0.23
C ASP A 302 7.15 17.67 -0.90
N LYS A 303 6.17 18.21 -1.64
CA LYS A 303 6.20 19.54 -2.28
C LYS A 303 7.29 19.65 -3.33
N ASP A 304 7.62 18.54 -4.00
CA ASP A 304 8.58 18.53 -5.10
C ASP A 304 7.96 18.92 -6.45
N GLY A 305 6.63 19.10 -6.49
CA GLY A 305 5.86 19.44 -7.69
C GLY A 305 5.37 18.22 -8.48
N THR A 306 5.63 17.00 -8.00
CA THR A 306 5.19 15.73 -8.60
C THR A 306 4.09 15.13 -7.74
N ALA A 307 2.87 15.06 -8.29
CA ALA A 307 1.78 14.40 -7.60
C ALA A 307 2.03 12.89 -7.43
N GLU A 308 1.71 12.40 -6.24
CA GLU A 308 1.76 11.02 -5.79
C GLU A 308 0.34 10.47 -5.67
N LEU A 309 0.22 9.13 -5.70
CA LEU A 309 -1.07 8.47 -5.70
C LEU A 309 -1.46 8.04 -4.30
N SER A 310 -2.55 8.59 -3.75
CA SER A 310 -3.07 8.17 -2.46
C SER A 310 -3.72 6.78 -2.52
N LEU A 311 -3.48 5.99 -1.47
CA LEU A 311 -4.03 4.66 -1.25
C LEU A 311 -4.65 4.61 0.16
N GLY A 312 -5.82 4.02 0.24
CA GLY A 312 -6.47 3.62 1.49
C GLY A 312 -7.18 2.27 1.34
N ILE A 313 -6.80 1.30 2.19
CA ILE A 313 -7.43 -0.02 2.25
C ILE A 313 -7.85 -0.35 3.68
N GLY A 314 -8.95 -1.08 3.81
CA GLY A 314 -9.36 -1.65 5.09
C GLY A 314 -8.61 -2.94 5.40
N PHE A 315 -8.59 -3.33 6.68
CA PHE A 315 -8.12 -4.65 7.09
C PHE A 315 -8.75 -5.12 8.40
N GLU A 316 -8.65 -6.44 8.62
CA GLU A 316 -8.87 -7.09 9.89
C GLU A 316 -7.62 -7.90 10.24
N ALA A 317 -7.28 -7.99 11.52
CA ALA A 317 -6.19 -8.81 11.99
C ALA A 317 -6.61 -9.60 13.22
N VAL A 318 -6.05 -10.78 13.39
CA VAL A 318 -6.24 -11.62 14.58
C VAL A 318 -4.91 -11.75 15.31
N LYS A 319 -4.96 -12.14 16.59
CA LYS A 319 -3.74 -12.50 17.32
C LYS A 319 -2.96 -13.58 16.57
N GLY A 320 -1.65 -13.48 16.58
CA GLY A 320 -0.75 -14.48 16.01
C GLY A 320 0.48 -14.68 16.89
N VAL A 321 1.40 -15.51 16.43
CA VAL A 321 2.75 -15.61 16.97
C VAL A 321 3.70 -15.37 15.82
N ILE A 322 4.56 -14.36 15.93
CA ILE A 322 5.66 -14.15 15.00
C ILE A 322 6.85 -14.94 15.56
N GLY A 323 7.23 -16.00 14.84
CA GLY A 323 8.39 -16.81 15.18
C GLY A 323 9.68 -16.03 14.97
N ALA A 324 10.75 -16.45 15.65
CA ALA A 324 12.08 -15.87 15.45
C ALA A 324 12.45 -15.88 13.96
N ASP A 325 13.02 -14.78 13.49
CA ASP A 325 13.48 -14.63 12.11
C ASP A 325 14.32 -15.85 11.70
N ALA A 326 14.04 -16.38 10.51
CA ALA A 326 14.93 -17.34 9.86
C ALA A 326 16.19 -16.58 9.40
N ASN A 327 17.08 -16.28 10.35
CA ASN A 327 18.39 -15.70 10.08
C ASN A 327 19.31 -16.67 9.33
#